data_AF-A0A7J6GGZ6-F1
#
_entry.id   AF-A0A7J6GGZ6-F1
#
_cell.length_a   1.000
_cell.length_b   1.000
_cell.length_c   1.000
_cell.angle_alpha   90.00
_cell.angle_beta   90.00
_cell.angle_gamma   90.00
#
_symmetry.space_group_name_H-M   'P 1'
#
loop_
_entity.id
_entity.type
_entity.pdbx_description
1 polymer ?
#
loop_
_entity_poly.entity_id
_entity_poly.type
_entity_poly.pdbx_seq_one_letter_code
_entity_poly.pdbx_strand_id
1 'polypeptide(L)'
;MDRNWMSANRLSAKYSEGVDHFLDLCQKNAKNPKLILCPCLKCVNMERMDISRIKEHLFRNGIDPSYKVWVYHGEKNRVSGEVTSKSNNVKGI
;
A
#
# COMPACT_ATOMS: atom_id res chain seq x y z
N MET A 1 -3.97 7.30 -2.14
CA MET A 1 -5.05 6.42 -2.62
C MET A 1 -6.14 6.41 -1.56
N ASP A 2 -7.42 6.50 -1.94
CA ASP A 2 -8.53 6.38 -0.97
C ASP A 2 -8.42 5.03 -0.21
N ARG A 3 -8.74 5.02 1.08
CA ARG A 3 -8.69 3.85 1.96
C ARG A 3 -10.06 3.19 2.12
N ASN A 4 -11.12 3.79 1.59
CA ASN A 4 -12.48 3.25 1.69
C ASN A 4 -12.68 1.93 0.95
N TRP A 5 -11.84 1.60 -0.04
CA TRP A 5 -11.91 0.30 -0.72
C TRP A 5 -11.61 -0.87 0.24
N MET A 6 -10.80 -0.65 1.28
CA MET A 6 -10.42 -1.69 2.25
C MET A 6 -11.61 -2.20 3.07
N SER A 7 -12.69 -1.42 3.12
CA SER A 7 -13.95 -1.77 3.79
C SER A 7 -15.09 -2.07 2.80
N ALA A 8 -14.82 -2.06 1.49
CA ALA A 8 -15.82 -2.40 0.49
C ALA A 8 -16.12 -3.90 0.47
N ASN A 9 -17.27 -4.28 -0.11
CA ASN A 9 -17.58 -5.68 -0.37
C ASN A 9 -16.47 -6.33 -1.22
N ARG A 10 -15.92 -7.47 -0.78
CA ARG A 10 -14.78 -8.14 -1.44
C ARG A 10 -15.06 -8.60 -2.88
N LEU A 11 -16.33 -8.72 -3.26
CA LEU A 11 -16.76 -9.06 -4.62
C LEU A 11 -17.05 -7.82 -5.49
N SER A 12 -16.91 -6.62 -4.93
CA SER A 12 -17.14 -5.38 -5.67
C SER A 12 -15.93 -4.97 -6.51
N ALA A 13 -16.20 -4.29 -7.63
CA ALA A 13 -15.15 -3.66 -8.44
C ALA A 13 -14.27 -2.73 -7.62
N LYS A 14 -14.87 -1.94 -6.71
CA LYS A 14 -14.14 -1.04 -5.79
C LYS A 14 -13.07 -1.78 -4.98
N TYR A 15 -13.39 -2.96 -4.45
CA TYR A 15 -12.41 -3.75 -3.71
C TYR A 15 -11.33 -4.30 -4.64
N SER A 16 -11.70 -4.84 -5.80
CA SER A 16 -10.75 -5.39 -6.77
C SER A 16 -9.75 -4.34 -7.27
N GLU A 17 -10.22 -3.18 -7.72
CA GLU A 17 -9.39 -2.06 -8.13
C GLU A 17 -8.50 -1.56 -6.98
N GLY A 18 -9.05 -1.56 -5.78
CA GLY A 18 -8.34 -1.28 -4.54
C GLY A 18 -7.14 -2.20 -4.31
N VAL A 19 -7.37 -3.51 -4.42
CA VAL A 19 -6.34 -4.54 -4.29
C VAL A 19 -5.30 -4.41 -5.39
N ASP A 20 -5.70 -4.22 -6.65
CA ASP A 20 -4.78 -4.15 -7.77
C ASP A 20 -3.82 -2.96 -7.66
N HIS A 21 -4.34 -1.78 -7.34
CA HIS A 21 -3.51 -0.60 -7.06
C HIS A 21 -2.59 -0.77 -5.85
N PHE A 22 -3.07 -1.43 -4.78
CA PHE A 22 -2.23 -1.72 -3.62
C PHE A 22 -1.07 -2.66 -3.98
N LEU A 23 -1.34 -3.72 -4.74
CA LEU A 23 -0.32 -4.69 -5.13
C LEU A 23 0.71 -4.10 -6.10
N ASP A 24 0.28 -3.24 -7.03
CA ASP A 24 1.20 -2.49 -7.90
C ASP A 24 2.18 -1.62 -7.08
N LEU A 25 1.68 -0.93 -6.06
CA LEU A 25 2.53 -0.17 -5.13
C LEU A 25 3.48 -1.08 -4.34
N CYS A 26 3.00 -2.22 -3.86
CA CYS A 26 3.85 -3.20 -3.19
C CYS A 26 4.97 -3.69 -4.10
N GLN A 27 4.65 -4.00 -5.37
CA GLN A 27 5.63 -4.51 -6.33
C GLN A 27 6.72 -3.48 -6.63
N LYS A 28 6.32 -2.22 -6.84
CA LYS A 28 7.24 -1.11 -7.14
C LYS A 28 8.18 -0.80 -5.97
N ASN A 29 7.72 -0.99 -4.73
CA ASN A 29 8.47 -0.66 -3.52
C ASN A 29 9.17 -1.87 -2.86
N ALA A 30 8.87 -3.09 -3.30
CA ALA A 30 9.43 -4.30 -2.69
C ALA A 30 10.91 -4.47 -3.05
N LYS A 31 11.75 -4.70 -2.03
CA LYS A 31 13.14 -5.16 -2.24
C LYS A 31 13.19 -6.53 -2.93
N ASN A 32 12.21 -7.40 -2.64
CA ASN A 32 12.05 -8.70 -3.28
C ASN A 32 10.56 -8.99 -3.51
N PRO A 33 10.06 -8.91 -4.76
CA PRO A 33 8.66 -9.15 -5.10
C PRO A 33 8.14 -10.56 -4.78
N LYS A 34 9.02 -11.53 -4.53
CA LYS A 34 8.64 -12.90 -4.14
C LYS A 34 8.39 -13.04 -2.62
N LEU A 35 8.76 -12.05 -1.81
CA LEU A 35 8.72 -12.12 -0.34
C LEU A 35 8.19 -10.81 0.26
N ILE A 36 6.93 -10.50 -0.02
CA ILE A 36 6.22 -9.33 0.51
C ILE A 36 5.37 -9.74 1.71
N LEU A 37 5.25 -8.86 2.71
CA LEU A 37 4.40 -9.11 3.87
C LEU A 37 2.93 -9.09 3.47
N CYS A 38 2.15 -10.06 3.94
CA CYS A 38 0.72 -10.14 3.63
C CYS A 38 -0.09 -9.28 4.61
N PRO A 39 -0.77 -8.21 4.18
CA PRO A 39 -1.54 -7.33 5.05
C PRO A 39 -2.98 -7.83 5.28
N CYS A 40 -3.30 -9.08 4.92
CA CYS A 40 -4.65 -9.60 5.10
C CYS A 40 -4.96 -9.80 6.60
N LEU A 41 -6.24 -9.78 6.97
CA LEU A 41 -6.70 -9.94 8.36
C LEU A 41 -6.21 -11.20 9.06
N LYS A 42 -5.87 -12.25 8.30
CA LYS A 42 -5.31 -13.50 8.85
C LYS A 42 -3.81 -13.41 9.13
N CYS A 43 -3.06 -12.71 8.26
CA CYS A 43 -1.59 -12.68 8.31
C CYS A 43 -1.06 -11.47 9.08
N VAL A 44 -1.81 -10.35 9.10
CA VAL A 44 -1.52 -9.14 9.88
C VAL A 44 -0.08 -8.62 9.69
N ASN A 45 0.41 -8.65 8.45
CA ASN A 45 1.79 -8.28 8.09
C ASN A 45 2.90 -9.16 8.73
N MET A 46 2.62 -10.42 9.07
CA MET A 46 3.62 -11.37 9.61
C MET A 46 4.12 -12.38 8.60
N GLU A 47 3.26 -12.83 7.68
CA GLU A 47 3.60 -13.85 6.69
C GLU A 47 4.17 -13.24 5.40
N ARG A 48 5.22 -13.85 4.84
CA ARG A 48 5.82 -13.45 3.56
C ARG A 48 5.41 -14.37 2.44
N MET A 49 4.99 -13.81 1.32
CA MET A 49 4.65 -14.56 0.12
C MET A 49 4.75 -13.70 -1.14
N ASP A 50 4.59 -14.31 -2.30
CA ASP A 50 4.54 -13.60 -3.58
C ASP A 50 3.21 -12.85 -3.77
N ILE A 51 3.20 -11.91 -4.72
CA ILE A 51 2.04 -11.05 -5.00
C ILE A 51 0.78 -11.83 -5.37
N SER A 52 0.90 -12.94 -6.09
CA SER A 52 -0.26 -13.73 -6.49
C SER A 52 -0.96 -14.32 -5.27
N ARG A 53 -0.18 -14.89 -4.34
CA ARG A 53 -0.70 -15.40 -3.07
C ARG A 53 -1.26 -14.30 -2.16
N ILE A 54 -0.63 -13.12 -2.13
CA ILE A 54 -1.20 -11.97 -1.41
C ILE A 54 -2.55 -11.59 -2.00
N LYS A 55 -2.68 -11.50 -3.34
CA LYS A 55 -3.95 -11.20 -4.00
C LYS A 55 -5.04 -12.19 -3.57
N GLU A 56 -4.76 -13.49 -3.63
CA GLU A 56 -5.68 -14.53 -3.16
C GLU A 56 -6.10 -14.30 -1.69
N HIS A 57 -5.13 -14.09 -0.80
CA HIS A 57 -5.39 -13.83 0.62
C HIS A 57 -6.23 -12.57 0.84
N LEU A 58 -6.03 -11.52 0.04
CA LEU A 58 -6.80 -10.29 0.13
C LEU A 58 -8.26 -10.50 -0.28
N PHE A 59 -8.55 -11.30 -1.31
CA PHE A 59 -9.94 -11.63 -1.67
C PHE A 59 -10.60 -12.60 -0.68
N ARG A 60 -9.83 -13.56 -0.15
CA ARG A 60 -10.35 -14.57 0.79
C ARG A 60 -10.59 -14.00 2.18
N ASN A 61 -9.60 -13.30 2.74
CA ASN A 61 -9.59 -12.88 4.14
C ASN A 61 -9.94 -11.41 4.33
N GLY A 62 -9.78 -10.58 3.29
CA GLY A 62 -9.83 -9.13 3.43
C GLY A 62 -8.48 -8.53 3.84
N ILE A 63 -8.19 -7.32 3.38
CA ILE A 63 -7.12 -6.49 3.95
C ILE A 63 -7.50 -6.05 5.36
N ASP A 64 -6.52 -5.88 6.24
CA ASP A 64 -6.73 -5.25 7.54
C ASP A 64 -7.08 -3.75 7.35
N PRO A 65 -8.32 -3.32 7.63
CA PRO A 65 -8.74 -1.95 7.42
C PRO A 65 -8.09 -0.98 8.41
N SER A 66 -7.49 -1.46 9.51
CA SER A 66 -6.73 -0.63 10.46
C SER A 66 -5.35 -0.24 9.90
N TYR A 67 -4.85 -0.99 8.91
CA TYR A 67 -3.56 -0.75 8.26
C TYR A 67 -3.65 0.41 7.24
N LYS A 68 -3.94 1.62 7.74
CA LYS A 68 -4.17 2.83 6.94
C LYS A 68 -2.90 3.41 6.32
N VAL A 69 -1.76 3.25 6.99
CA VAL A 69 -0.44 3.68 6.50
C VAL A 69 0.33 2.43 6.13
N TRP A 70 0.67 2.29 4.85
CA TRP A 70 1.35 1.10 4.35
C TRP A 70 2.86 1.17 4.55
N VAL A 71 3.28 1.30 5.82
CA VAL A 71 4.68 1.48 6.22
C VAL A 71 5.60 0.34 5.74
N TYR A 72 5.09 -0.90 5.71
CA TYR A 72 5.84 -2.05 5.19
C TYR A 72 5.86 -2.13 3.65
N HIS A 73 5.08 -1.31 2.95
CA HIS A 73 4.90 -1.36 1.50
C HIS A 73 5.26 -0.04 0.80
N GLY A 74 6.09 0.78 1.45
CA GLY A 74 6.72 1.96 0.84
C GLY A 74 5.89 3.24 0.88
N GLU A 75 4.75 3.27 1.59
CA GLU A 75 4.05 4.52 1.84
C GLU A 75 4.81 5.31 2.92
N LYS A 76 5.39 6.45 2.53
CA LYS A 76 5.96 7.40 3.46
C LYS A 76 4.84 8.06 4.25
N ASN A 77 4.97 8.07 5.58
CA ASN A 77 4.06 8.82 6.43
C ASN A 77 4.22 10.30 6.06
N ARG A 78 3.20 10.92 5.47
CA ARG A 78 3.22 12.37 5.21
C ARG A 78 3.06 13.04 6.57
N VAL A 79 4.17 13.30 7.26
CA VAL A 79 4.17 14.17 8.42
C VAL A 79 3.69 15.52 7.92
N SER A 80 2.50 15.94 8.34
CA SER A 80 1.97 17.26 8.02
C SER A 80 2.86 18.28 8.71
N GLY A 81 3.85 18.82 7.98
CA GLY A 81 4.82 19.75 8.56
C GLY A 81 5.97 20.20 7.66
N GLU A 82 6.08 19.77 6.40
CA GLU A 82 7.11 20.33 5.50
C GLU A 82 6.64 21.66 4.90
N VAL A 83 7.02 22.73 5.60
CA VAL A 83 7.17 24.08 5.05
C VAL A 83 8.04 23.95 3.79
N THR A 84 7.46 24.26 2.64
CA THR A 84 8.20 24.31 1.39
C THR A 84 9.22 25.44 1.46
N SER A 85 10.47 25.12 1.79
CA SER A 85 11.59 26.00 1.49
C SER A 85 11.63 26.18 -0.03
N LYS A 86 11.14 27.34 -0.49
CA LYS A 86 11.33 27.78 -1.87
C LYS A 86 12.83 27.83 -2.15
N SER A 87 13.30 26.96 -3.04
CA SER A 87 14.61 27.14 -3.68
C SER A 87 14.58 28.41 -4.51
N ASN A 88 15.15 29.49 -4.00
CA ASN A 88 15.50 30.64 -4.83
C ASN A 88 16.76 30.29 -5.61
N ASN A 89 16.57 29.94 -6.87
CA ASN A 89 17.63 29.92 -7.86
C ASN A 89 17.80 31.35 -8.39
N VAL A 90 18.91 32.00 -8.06
CA VAL A 90 19.36 33.19 -8.80
C VAL A 90 20.77 32.89 -9.33
N LYS A 91 20.87 32.75 -10.65
CA LYS A 91 22.10 32.82 -11.44
C LYS A 91 22.17 34.19 -12.11
N GLY A 92 23.38 34.76 -12.16
CA GLY A 92 23.78 35.92 -12.98
C GLY A 92 23.69 37.23 -12.19
N ILE A 93 24.71 38.08 -12.11
CA ILE A 93 25.88 38.36 -12.97
C ILE A 93 27.10 38.61 -12.08
#